data_AF-A0A1G6TKU9-F1
#
_entry.id   AF-A0A1G6TKU9-F1
#
_cell.length_a   1.000
_cell.length_b   1.000
_cell.length_c   1.000
_cell.angle_alpha   90.00
_cell.angle_beta   90.00
_cell.angle_gamma   90.00
#
_symmetry.space_group_name_H-M   'P 1'
#
loop_
_entity.id
_entity.type
_entity.pdbx_description
1 polymer ?
#
loop_
_entity_poly.entity_id
_entity_poly.type
_entity_poly.pdbx_seq_one_letter_code
_entity_poly.pdbx_strand_id
1 'polypeptide(L)'
;METEQLLRTAADRLEALAARTTAGDWRAGGLLATRPEVVAHLPGGGTEHVAEARAGTGAWITALSPALAAPLAGWLRAAAAQGAADPAAAAFARALLTRLP
;
A
#
# COMPACT_ATOMS: atom_id res chain seq x y z
N MET A 1 -19.22 12.16 -6.46
CA MET A 1 -18.03 11.99 -7.31
C MET A 1 -18.36 11.01 -8.40
N GLU A 2 -18.03 11.35 -9.64
CA GLU A 2 -18.09 10.41 -10.76
C GLU A 2 -17.10 9.26 -10.52
N THR A 3 -17.42 8.05 -10.98
CA THR A 3 -16.60 6.86 -10.69
C THR A 3 -15.18 7.00 -11.25
N GLU A 4 -15.01 7.61 -12.42
CA GLU A 4 -13.69 7.91 -12.97
C GLU A 4 -12.87 8.79 -12.00
N GLN A 5 -13.45 9.89 -11.53
CA GLN A 5 -12.82 10.80 -10.59
C GLN A 5 -12.50 10.11 -9.26
N LEU A 6 -13.36 9.20 -8.79
CA LEU A 6 -13.13 8.36 -7.62
C LEU A 6 -11.88 7.49 -7.74
N LEU A 7 -11.75 6.79 -8.86
CA LEU A 7 -10.60 5.91 -9.11
C LEU A 7 -9.29 6.70 -9.22
N ARG A 8 -9.29 7.83 -9.95
CA ARG A 8 -8.13 8.72 -10.06
C ARG A 8 -7.73 9.30 -8.69
N THR A 9 -8.71 9.78 -7.91
CA THR A 9 -8.46 10.32 -6.57
C THR A 9 -7.85 9.26 -5.64
N ALA A 10 -8.34 8.02 -5.69
CA ALA A 10 -7.81 6.93 -4.89
C ALA A 10 -6.37 6.59 -5.29
N ALA A 11 -6.05 6.58 -6.58
CA ALA A 11 -4.69 6.37 -7.09
C ALA A 11 -3.72 7.45 -6.58
N ASP A 12 -4.10 8.72 -6.70
CA ASP A 12 -3.24 9.85 -6.33
C ASP A 12 -2.98 9.87 -4.81
N ARG A 13 -3.99 9.60 -3.99
CA ARG A 13 -3.80 9.54 -2.52
C ARG A 13 -2.99 8.33 -2.08
N LEU A 14 -3.11 7.20 -2.78
CA LEU A 14 -2.31 6.01 -2.51
C LEU A 14 -0.82 6.28 -2.80
N GLU A 15 -0.50 6.89 -3.94
CA GLU A 15 0.87 7.28 -4.27
C GLU A 15 1.42 8.33 -3.30
N ALA A 16 0.61 9.31 -2.90
CA ALA A 16 1.00 10.30 -1.91
C ALA A 16 1.29 9.68 -0.53
N LEU A 17 0.56 8.63 -0.14
CA LEU A 17 0.87 7.86 1.08
C LEU A 17 2.19 7.10 0.93
N ALA A 18 2.37 6.39 -0.18
CA ALA A 18 3.58 5.61 -0.42
C ALA A 18 4.85 6.49 -0.45
N ALA A 19 4.77 7.68 -1.06
CA ALA A 19 5.90 8.60 -1.18
C ALA A 19 6.46 9.10 0.17
N ARG A 20 5.68 9.04 1.25
CA ARG A 20 6.09 9.41 2.62
C ARG A 20 6.28 8.23 3.55
N THR A 21 6.17 7.00 3.05
CA THR A 21 6.35 5.78 3.82
C THR A 21 7.76 5.22 3.59
N THR A 22 8.38 4.60 4.60
CA THR A 22 9.70 3.98 4.48
C THR A 22 9.74 3.01 3.30
N ALA A 23 10.62 3.29 2.33
CA ALA A 23 10.76 2.50 1.12
C ALA A 23 11.54 1.20 1.36
N GLY A 24 11.73 0.40 0.31
CA GLY A 24 12.52 -0.83 0.36
C GLY A 24 11.68 -2.10 0.43
N ASP A 25 12.37 -3.22 0.52
CA ASP A 25 11.75 -4.55 0.62
C ASP A 25 11.42 -4.86 2.07
N TRP A 26 10.12 -4.87 2.40
CA TRP A 26 9.63 -5.10 3.75
C TRP A 26 9.59 -6.59 4.04
N ARG A 27 10.33 -7.04 5.05
CA ARG A 27 10.42 -8.44 5.44
C ARG A 27 10.03 -8.61 6.90
N ALA A 28 9.33 -9.70 7.18
CA ALA A 28 9.13 -10.15 8.55
C ALA A 28 10.42 -10.85 9.00
N GLY A 29 10.94 -10.49 10.16
CA GLY A 29 12.17 -11.07 10.69
C GLY A 29 12.56 -10.42 12.01
N GLY A 30 13.51 -11.01 12.74
CA GLY A 30 13.99 -10.43 14.00
C GLY A 30 12.98 -10.44 15.14
N LEU A 31 13.37 -9.82 16.25
CA LEU A 31 12.52 -9.58 17.40
C LEU A 31 12.76 -8.14 17.89
N LEU A 32 11.72 -7.31 17.87
CA LEU A 32 11.71 -6.04 18.60
C LEU A 32 11.09 -6.27 19.97
N ALA A 33 11.87 -6.12 21.04
CA ALA A 33 11.39 -6.32 22.41
C ALA A 33 10.59 -7.64 22.60
N THR A 34 11.15 -8.75 22.10
CA THR A 34 10.58 -10.13 22.11
C THR A 34 9.42 -10.40 21.15
N ARG A 35 9.04 -9.45 20.30
CA ARG A 35 7.93 -9.60 19.37
C ARG A 35 8.40 -9.57 17.93
N PRO A 36 7.74 -10.31 17.00
CA PRO A 36 8.06 -10.22 15.59
C PRO A 36 8.04 -8.76 15.11
N GLU A 37 8.89 -8.44 14.17
CA GLU A 37 8.96 -7.12 13.57
C GLU A 37 8.98 -7.21 12.05
N VAL A 38 8.68 -6.07 11.43
CA VAL A 38 8.83 -5.85 10.01
C VAL A 38 9.97 -4.85 9.84
N VAL A 39 10.91 -5.20 8.96
CA VAL A 39 12.11 -4.43 8.66
C VAL A 39 12.14 -4.13 7.17
N ALA A 40 12.38 -2.89 6.81
CA ALA A 40 12.63 -2.46 5.45
C ALA A 40 14.10 -2.68 5.09
N HIS A 41 14.36 -3.37 3.98
CA HIS A 41 15.69 -3.53 3.40
C HIS A 41 15.88 -2.54 2.25
N LEU A 42 16.82 -1.62 2.40
CA LEU A 42 17.03 -0.48 1.49
C LEU A 42 18.00 -0.84 0.34
N PRO A 43 17.81 -0.24 -0.86
CA PRO A 43 18.79 -0.31 -1.95
C PRO A 43 20.09 0.39 -1.49
N GLY A 44 21.09 -0.38 -1.08
CA GLY A 44 22.30 0.13 -0.42
C GLY A 44 22.72 -0.68 0.80
N GLY A 45 21.93 -1.68 1.21
CA GLY A 45 22.28 -2.64 2.26
C GLY A 45 21.91 -2.18 3.68
N GLY A 46 21.34 -0.98 3.83
CA GLY A 46 20.78 -0.51 5.09
C GLY A 46 19.45 -1.18 5.43
N THR A 47 19.10 -1.18 6.71
CA THR A 47 17.81 -1.67 7.22
C THR A 47 17.15 -0.66 8.15
N GLU A 48 15.82 -0.58 8.11
CA GLU A 48 15.03 0.29 9.00
C GLU A 48 13.85 -0.48 9.60
N HIS A 49 13.62 -0.30 10.90
CA HIS A 49 12.48 -0.90 11.60
C HIS A 49 11.20 -0.14 11.25
N VAL A 50 10.19 -0.82 10.68
CA VAL A 50 8.94 -0.18 10.24
C VAL A 50 7.74 -0.49 11.12
N ALA A 51 7.66 -1.69 11.71
CA ALA A 51 6.56 -2.04 12.60
C ALA A 51 6.90 -3.18 13.55
N GLU A 52 6.40 -3.10 14.79
CA GLU A 52 6.18 -4.29 15.63
C GLU A 52 4.96 -5.05 15.10
N ALA A 53 5.07 -6.36 14.93
CA ALA A 53 4.01 -7.20 14.38
C ALA A 53 3.67 -8.39 15.28
N ARG A 54 2.42 -8.86 15.15
CA ARG A 54 2.03 -10.21 15.60
C ARG A 54 2.34 -11.19 14.46
N ALA A 55 2.60 -12.46 14.78
CA ALA A 55 3.03 -13.46 13.79
C ALA A 55 2.15 -13.53 12.53
N GLY A 56 0.82 -13.44 12.68
CA GLY A 56 -0.12 -13.44 11.54
C GLY A 56 -0.26 -12.09 10.81
N THR A 57 0.08 -10.97 11.46
CA THR A 57 -0.08 -9.62 10.89
C THR A 57 1.16 -9.18 10.12
N GLY A 58 2.35 -9.68 10.49
CA GLY A 58 3.60 -9.36 9.78
C GLY A 58 3.51 -9.68 8.29
N ALA A 59 2.98 -10.86 7.95
CA ALA A 59 2.79 -11.27 6.55
C ALA A 59 1.85 -10.33 5.75
N TRP A 60 0.78 -9.83 6.39
CA TRP A 60 -0.12 -8.85 5.76
C TRP A 60 0.57 -7.51 5.52
N ILE A 61 1.35 -7.03 6.50
CA ILE A 61 2.06 -5.76 6.41
C ILE A 61 3.13 -5.82 5.30
N THR A 62 3.90 -6.91 5.24
CA THR A 62 4.93 -7.08 4.20
C THR A 62 4.31 -7.18 2.80
N ALA A 63 3.22 -7.95 2.67
CA ALA A 63 2.54 -8.13 1.39
C ALA A 63 1.89 -6.83 0.87
N LEU A 64 1.32 -6.00 1.76
CA LEU A 64 0.69 -4.72 1.42
C LEU A 64 1.62 -3.51 1.63
N SER A 65 2.93 -3.72 1.55
CA SER A 65 3.93 -2.67 1.70
C SER A 65 3.81 -1.59 0.60
N PRO A 66 4.47 -0.42 0.76
CA PRO A 66 4.42 0.67 -0.23
C PRO A 66 4.82 0.27 -1.65
N ALA A 67 5.55 -0.85 -1.82
CA ALA A 67 5.92 -1.39 -3.12
C ALA A 67 4.70 -1.68 -4.03
N LEU A 68 3.51 -1.97 -3.46
CA LEU A 68 2.29 -2.18 -4.24
C LEU A 68 1.60 -0.88 -4.69
N ALA A 69 2.02 0.29 -4.19
CA ALA A 69 1.29 1.53 -4.47
C ALA A 69 1.28 1.89 -5.95
N ALA A 70 2.44 1.84 -6.62
CA ALA A 70 2.55 2.15 -8.05
C ALA A 70 1.72 1.20 -8.94
N PRO A 71 1.83 -0.14 -8.83
CA PRO A 71 0.99 -1.03 -9.64
C PRO A 71 -0.51 -0.89 -9.34
N LEU A 72 -0.91 -0.67 -8.08
CA LEU A 72 -2.32 -0.46 -7.73
C LEU A 72 -2.86 0.87 -8.26
N ALA A 73 -2.09 1.95 -8.16
CA ALA A 73 -2.46 3.24 -8.74
C ALA A 73 -2.56 3.17 -10.26
N GLY A 74 -1.64 2.45 -10.92
CA GLY A 74 -1.71 2.15 -12.34
C GLY A 74 -2.98 1.39 -12.73
N TRP A 75 -3.35 0.35 -11.97
CA TRP A 75 -4.60 -0.39 -12.17
C TRP A 75 -5.83 0.51 -12.03
N LEU A 76 -5.89 1.35 -10.98
CA LEU A 76 -7.00 2.28 -10.77
C LEU A 76 -7.15 3.29 -11.91
N ARG A 77 -6.03 3.84 -12.42
CA ARG A 77 -6.05 4.76 -13.57
C ARG A 77 -6.48 4.06 -14.85
N ALA A 78 -6.03 2.82 -15.08
CA ALA A 78 -6.46 2.03 -16.22
C ALA A 78 -7.96 1.70 -16.16
N ALA A 79 -8.49 1.37 -14.98
CA ALA A 79 -9.92 1.13 -14.77
C ALA A 79 -10.75 2.40 -14.99
N ALA A 80 -10.22 3.57 -14.60
CA ALA A 80 -10.85 4.85 -14.84
C ALA A 80 -10.99 5.17 -16.34
N ALA A 81 -10.01 4.76 -17.15
CA ALA A 81 -9.99 5.02 -18.59
C ALA A 81 -10.94 4.12 -19.42
N GLN A 82 -11.50 3.04 -18.85
CA GLN A 82 -12.24 2.02 -19.60
C GLN A 82 -13.71 2.37 -19.91
N GLY A 83 -14.19 3.57 -19.59
CA GLY A 83 -15.53 4.07 -19.98
C GLY A 83 -16.70 3.44 -19.21
N ALA A 84 -16.75 2.11 -19.09
CA ALA A 84 -17.62 1.41 -18.15
C ALA A 84 -16.81 1.11 -16.88
N ALA A 85 -17.20 1.72 -15.76
CA ALA A 85 -16.44 1.58 -14.53
C ALA A 85 -16.66 0.20 -13.90
N ASP A 86 -15.57 -0.54 -13.70
CA ASP A 86 -15.57 -1.82 -12.98
C ASP A 86 -16.12 -1.61 -11.55
N PRO A 87 -17.26 -2.26 -11.19
CA PRO A 87 -17.83 -2.16 -9.85
C PRO A 87 -16.87 -2.56 -8.72
N ALA A 88 -15.99 -3.53 -8.96
CA ALA A 88 -15.02 -3.99 -7.97
C ALA A 88 -13.94 -2.93 -7.72
N ALA A 89 -13.42 -2.30 -8.79
CA ALA A 89 -12.51 -1.17 -8.68
C ALA A 89 -13.13 0.00 -7.93
N ALA A 90 -14.40 0.33 -8.21
CA ALA A 90 -15.13 1.38 -7.51
C ALA A 90 -15.31 1.05 -6.02
N ALA A 91 -15.64 -0.21 -5.68
CA ALA A 91 -15.77 -0.64 -4.30
C ALA A 91 -14.43 -0.55 -3.54
N PHE A 92 -13.35 -1.01 -4.17
CA PHE A 92 -11.99 -0.90 -3.62
C PHE A 92 -11.60 0.56 -3.38
N ALA A 93 -11.81 1.46 -4.36
CA ALA A 93 -11.46 2.87 -4.23
C ALA A 93 -12.24 3.57 -3.10
N ARG A 94 -13.53 3.27 -2.92
CA ARG A 94 -14.29 3.78 -1.77
C ARG A 94 -13.70 3.27 -0.45
N ALA A 95 -13.46 1.96 -0.35
CA ALA A 95 -12.88 1.35 0.83
C ALA A 95 -11.51 1.96 1.16
N LEU A 96 -10.67 2.19 0.15
CA LEU A 96 -9.36 2.80 0.32
C LEU A 96 -9.48 4.25 0.82
N LEU A 97 -10.31 5.07 0.18
CA LEU A 97 -10.48 6.48 0.55
C LEU A 97 -11.10 6.69 1.94
N THR A 98 -11.84 5.72 2.47
CA THR A 98 -12.31 5.79 3.88
C THR A 98 -11.19 5.56 4.91
N ARG A 99 -10.04 5.01 4.48
CA ARG A 99 -8.92 4.62 5.35
C ARG A 99 -7.68 5.49 5.14
N LEU A 100 -7.49 6.01 3.93
CA LEU A 100 -6.40 6.94 3.65
C LEU A 100 -6.64 8.27 4.40
N PRO A 101 -5.58 8.86 4.98
CA PRO A 101 -5.66 10.17 5.60
C PRO A 101 -5.94 11.29 4.58
#